data_AF-A0A1G3U8K2-F1
#
_entry.id   AF-A0A1G3U8K2-F1
#
_cell.length_a   1.000
_cell.length_b   1.000
_cell.length_c   1.000
_cell.angle_alpha   90.00
_cell.angle_beta   90.00
_cell.angle_gamma   90.00
#
_symmetry.space_group_name_H-M   'P 1'
#
loop_
_entity.id
_entity.type
_entity.pdbx_description
1 polymer ?
#
loop_
_entity_poly.entity_id
_entity_poly.type
_entity_poly.pdbx_seq_one_letter_code
_entity_poly.pdbx_strand_id
1 'polypeptide(L)' 'MEIKDKIDIINKKADIANKKLIAFLAIAGGTWVYGVNEAADNPVVTILSSIAFFIAVLGISTNLIKLGDLQTKLKDLYNE' A
#
# COMPACT_ATOMS: atom_id res chain seq x y z
N MET A 1 -28.05 4.52 9.53
CA MET A 1 -26.84 5.16 8.96
C MET A 1 -27.21 5.62 7.58
N GLU A 2 -27.08 6.91 7.31
CA GLU A 2 -27.47 7.47 6.01
C GLU A 2 -26.48 7.00 4.93
N ILE A 3 -26.92 6.99 3.66
CA ILE A 3 -26.05 6.61 2.52
C ILE A 3 -24.78 7.48 2.51
N LYS A 4 -24.94 8.76 2.84
CA LYS A 4 -23.84 9.72 2.99
C LYS A 4 -22.79 9.24 4.01
N ASP A 5 -23.20 8.81 5.20
CA ASP A 5 -22.27 8.33 6.23
C ASP A 5 -21.49 7.09 5.75
N LYS A 6 -22.15 6.18 5.01
CA LYS A 6 -21.49 4.99 4.44
C LYS A 6 -20.43 5.39 3.42
N ILE A 7 -20.74 6.34 2.53
CA ILE A 7 -19.81 6.87 1.53
C ILE A 7 -18.62 7.56 2.21
N ASP A 8 -18.86 8.39 3.22
CA ASP A 8 -17.81 9.09 3.96
C ASP A 8 -16.84 8.12 4.65
N ILE A 9 -17.36 7.03 5.24
CA ILE A 9 -16.54 5.97 5.84
C ILE A 9 -15.68 5.28 4.78
N ILE A 10 -16.23 4.99 3.59
CA ILE A 10 -15.47 4.35 2.51
C ILE A 10 -14.38 5.28 2.00
N ASN A 11 -14.70 6.56 1.76
CA ASN A 11 -13.73 7.57 1.32
C ASN A 11 -12.58 7.71 2.32
N LYS A 12 -12.89 7.78 3.62
CA LYS A 12 -11.87 7.84 4.67
C LYS A 12 -10.98 6.59 4.68
N LYS A 13 -11.56 5.40 4.46
CA LYS A 13 -10.78 4.15 4.36
C LYS A 13 -9.89 4.11 3.12
N ALA A 14 -10.37 4.66 2.00
CA ALA A 14 -9.60 4.76 0.75
C ALA A 14 -8.43 5.73 0.91
N ASP A 15 -8.63 6.89 1.52
CA ASP A 15 -7.56 7.85 1.82
C ASP A 15 -6.46 7.22 2.70
N ILE A 16 -6.85 6.48 3.75
CA ILE A 16 -5.89 5.75 4.60
C ILE A 16 -5.11 4.70 3.79
N ALA A 17 -5.78 3.94 2.93
CA ALA A 17 -5.12 2.93 2.09
C ALA A 17 -4.15 3.59 1.09
N ASN A 18 -4.54 4.72 0.49
CA ASN A 18 -3.70 5.48 -0.43
C ASN A 18 -2.44 6.04 0.25
N LYS A 19 -2.57 6.64 1.45
CA LYS A 19 -1.42 7.12 2.23
C LYS A 19 -0.43 6.00 2.56
N LYS A 20 -0.94 4.82 2.93
CA LYS A 20 -0.11 3.63 3.17
C LYS A 20 0.57 3.15 1.90
N LEU A 21 -0.14 3.16 0.76
CA LEU A 21 0.41 2.78 -0.53
C LEU A 21 1.63 3.64 -0.88
N ILE A 22 1.51 4.97 -0.75
CA ILE A 22 2.62 5.91 -1.01
C ILE A 22 3.82 5.60 -0.11
N ALA A 23 3.58 5.38 1.19
CA ALA A 23 4.65 5.03 2.12
C ALA A 23 5.36 3.73 1.74
N PHE A 24 4.61 2.67 1.42
CA PHE A 24 5.21 1.40 1.00
C PHE A 24 5.92 1.49 -0.35
N LEU A 25 5.41 2.29 -1.30
CA LEU A 25 6.11 2.56 -2.56
C LEU A 25 7.45 3.26 -2.33
N ALA A 26 7.49 4.26 -1.45
CA ALA A 26 8.73 4.95 -1.09
C ALA A 26 9.73 3.99 -0.42
N ILE A 27 9.27 3.14 0.50
CA ILE A 27 10.12 2.12 1.15
C ILE A 27 10.63 1.11 0.11
N ALA A 28 9.77 0.60 -0.77
CA ALA A 28 10.15 -0.36 -1.80
C ALA A 28 11.19 0.26 -2.76
N GLY A 29 10.95 1.48 -3.23
CA GLY A 29 11.91 2.19 -4.09
C GLY A 29 13.25 2.42 -3.39
N GLY A 30 13.24 2.94 -2.16
CA GLY A 30 14.47 3.23 -1.42
C GLY A 30 15.27 1.97 -1.05
N THR A 31 14.60 0.92 -0.58
CA THR A 31 15.26 -0.36 -0.24
C THR A 31 15.80 -1.06 -1.47
N TRP A 32 15.13 -0.98 -2.62
CA TRP A 32 15.65 -1.52 -3.88
C TRP A 32 16.92 -0.78 -4.33
N VAL A 33 16.83 0.55 -4.50
CA VAL A 33 17.93 1.36 -5.05
C VAL A 33 19.15 1.31 -4.13
N TYR A 34 19.00 1.71 -2.88
CA TYR A 34 20.14 1.91 -1.97
C TYR A 34 20.53 0.66 -1.19
N GLY A 35 19.61 -0.28 -1.03
CA GLY A 35 19.78 -1.41 -0.13
C GLY A 35 20.05 -2.74 -0.83
N VAL A 36 19.39 -3.01 -1.95
CA VAL A 36 19.52 -4.27 -2.70
C VAL A 36 20.47 -4.11 -3.89
N ASN A 37 20.35 -3.03 -4.65
CA ASN A 37 21.14 -2.83 -5.87
C ASN A 37 22.52 -2.22 -5.58
N GLU A 38 22.58 -1.14 -4.79
CA GLU A 38 23.85 -0.43 -4.53
C GLU A 38 24.70 -1.00 -3.38
N ALA A 39 24.10 -1.74 -2.43
CA ALA A 39 24.82 -2.25 -1.26
C ALA A 39 25.25 -3.74 -1.39
N ALA A 40 25.34 -4.26 -2.62
CA ALA A 40 25.58 -5.67 -2.91
C ALA A 40 26.84 -6.25 -2.22
N ASP A 41 27.88 -5.43 -2.04
CA ASP A 41 29.13 -5.84 -1.39
C ASP A 41 29.03 -5.94 0.14
N ASN A 42 27.91 -5.51 0.74
CA ASN A 42 27.61 -5.68 2.16
C ASN A 42 26.43 -6.66 2.35
N PRO A 43 26.71 -7.94 2.67
CA PRO A 43 25.67 -8.97 2.78
C PRO A 43 24.61 -8.66 3.84
N VAL A 44 25.00 -8.04 4.96
CA VAL A 44 24.07 -7.73 6.05
C VAL A 44 23.07 -6.66 5.62
N VAL A 45 23.56 -5.58 5.00
CA VAL A 45 22.70 -4.50 4.49
C VAL A 45 21.79 -5.00 3.38
N THR A 46 22.34 -5.80 2.46
CA THR A 46 21.57 -6.41 1.36
C THR A 46 20.43 -7.29 1.89
N ILE A 47 20.70 -8.16 2.87
CA ILE A 47 19.69 -9.04 3.47
C ILE A 47 18.59 -8.23 4.17
N LEU A 48 18.96 -7.26 5.02
CA LEU A 48 17.98 -6.45 5.75
C LEU A 48 17.12 -5.61 4.78
N SER A 49 17.74 -5.04 3.75
CA SER A 49 17.03 -4.27 2.73
C SER A 49 16.11 -5.15 1.88
N SER A 50 16.52 -6.38 1.57
CA SER A 50 15.68 -7.35 0.84
C SER A 50 14.43 -7.73 1.64
N ILE A 51 14.57 -7.91 2.96
CA ILE A 51 13.43 -8.17 3.85
C ILE A 51 12.48 -6.97 3.87
N ALA A 52 13.02 -5.76 4.04
CA ALA A 52 12.22 -4.53 4.05
C ALA A 52 11.51 -4.30 2.70
N PHE A 53 12.19 -4.55 1.58
CA PHE A 53 11.62 -4.51 0.24
C PHE A 53 10.46 -5.50 0.10
N PHE A 54 10.65 -6.75 0.52
CA PHE A 54 9.61 -7.78 0.44
C PHE A 54 8.36 -7.40 1.26
N ILE A 55 8.55 -6.91 2.49
CA ILE A 55 7.45 -6.43 3.33
C ILE A 55 6.72 -5.25 2.65
N ALA A 56 7.47 -4.33 2.04
CA ALA A 56 6.89 -3.20 1.34
C ALA A 56 6.06 -3.63 0.12
N VAL A 57 6.54 -4.59 -0.67
CA VAL A 57 5.78 -5.17 -1.80
C VAL A 57 4.49 -5.83 -1.33
N LEU A 58 4.51 -6.59 -0.23
CA LEU A 58 3.28 -7.13 0.36
C LEU A 58 2.33 -6.01 0.83
N GLY A 59 2.88 -4.96 1.44
CA GLY A 59 2.13 -3.77 1.83
C GLY A 59 1.46 -3.06 0.65
N ILE A 60 2.15 -2.93 -0.49
CA ILE A 60 1.60 -2.38 -1.73
C ILE A 60 0.43 -3.24 -2.21
N SER A 61 0.67 -4.54 -2.41
CA SER A 61 -0.33 -5.48 -2.94
C SER A 61 -1.61 -5.50 -2.09
N THR A 62 -1.48 -5.56 -0.77
CA THR A 62 -2.64 -5.58 0.14
C THR A 62 -3.44 -4.28 0.11
N ASN A 63 -2.79 -3.11 0.01
CA ASN A 63 -3.50 -1.83 -0.08
C ASN A 63 -4.15 -1.63 -1.47
N LEU A 64 -3.56 -2.12 -2.56
CA LEU A 64 -4.19 -2.10 -3.88
C LEU A 64 -5.47 -2.95 -3.92
N ILE A 65 -5.41 -4.19 -3.40
CA ILE A 65 -6.58 -5.06 -3.30
C ILE A 65 -7.68 -4.37 -2.49
N LYS A 66 -7.33 -3.80 -1.33
CA LYS A 66 -8.26 -3.07 -0.47
C LYS A 66 -8.89 -1.86 -1.16
N LEU A 67 -8.15 -1.13 -1.97
CA LEU A 67 -8.69 -0.01 -2.76
C LEU A 67 -9.71 -0.53 -3.79
N GLY A 68 -9.41 -1.64 -4.47
CA GLY A 68 -10.36 -2.30 -5.37
C GLY A 68 -11.65 -2.73 -4.68
N ASP A 69 -11.55 -3.35 -3.51
CA ASP A 69 -12.71 -3.75 -2.70
C ASP A 69 -13.56 -2.55 -2.27
N LEU A 70 -12.93 -1.45 -1.88
CA LEU A 70 -13.62 -0.21 -1.49
C LEU A 70 -14.30 0.44 -2.69
N GLN A 71 -13.68 0.42 -3.87
CA GLN A 71 -14.25 0.92 -5.10
C GLN A 71 -15.50 0.12 -5.50
N THR A 72 -15.45 -1.21 -5.40
CA THR A 72 -16.62 -2.08 -5.66
C THR A 72 -17.76 -1.74 -4.70
N LYS A 73 -17.50 -1.65 -3.39
CA LYS A 73 -18.52 -1.28 -2.40
C LYS A 73 -19.13 0.09 -2.64
N LEU A 74 -18.32 1.05 -3.09
CA LEU A 74 -18.78 2.40 -3.41
C LEU A 74 -19.70 2.37 -4.65
N LYS A 75 -19.34 1.57 -5.67
CA LYS A 75 -20.17 1.36 -6.87
C LYS A 75 -21.51 0.70 -6.51
N ASP A 76 -21.51 -0.29 -5.63
CA ASP A 76 -22.73 -0.98 -5.21
C ASP A 76 -23.68 0.00 -4.49
N LEU A 77 -23.17 0.87 -3.62
CA LEU A 77 -23.96 1.89 -2.93
C LEU A 77 -24.54 2.97 -3.85
N TYR A 78 -23.94 3.23 -5.01
CA TYR A 78 -24.50 4.17 -6.00
C TYR A 78 -25.54 3.52 -6.92
N ASN A 79 -25.57 2.19 -6.99
CA ASN A 79 -26.53 1.44 -7.80
C ASN A 79 -27.72 0.88 -6.98
N GLU A 80 -27.70 1.07 -5.65
CA GLU A 80 -28.87 0.92 -4.75
C GLU A 80 -29.78 2.16 -4.83
#